data_AF-A0A2M7RH67-F1
#
_entry.id   AF-A0A2M7RH67-F1
#
_cell.length_a   1.000
_cell.length_b   1.000
_cell.length_c   1.000
_cell.angle_alpha   90.00
_cell.angle_beta   90.00
_cell.angle_gamma   90.00
#
_symmetry.space_group_name_H-M   'P 1'
#
loop_
_entity.id
_entity.type
_entity.pdbx_description
1 polymer ?
#
loop_
_entity_poly.entity_id
_entity_poly.type
_entity_poly.pdbx_seq_one_letter_code
_entity_poly.pdbx_strand_id
1 'polypeptide(L)'
;MEAFLSRTSFGLILRVFAQKEADISNRIEMVRELVERAAGVSVFGHRFLKAIDVLVWADNRYESDCGKTTSALRKAVPKKVNGVLVPISEVRHGDLFCGILNHGIGLQSRRGIDYSMIVSPEAFSYLNTETTDQMVFAATKGALAVGVAINELTQSILEGRIANTFAMWHNLSLLTVGGFDLRAAKPIADDRIAEYVRGWHPDKGEVFYQIAGVEEVIPLARLAETYGPCIAPIMPQGEGVQRYVVPDPIKSPELYLRHVSKMGTKLERQSHHLAQIGFDLTYLKGGVMPDYRTV
;
A
#
# COMPACT_ATOMS: atom_id res chain seq x y z
N MET A 1 -12.76 -12.89 19.05
CA MET A 1 -12.85 -12.55 17.62
C MET A 1 -14.12 -11.77 17.33
N GLU A 2 -15.32 -12.34 17.53
CA GLU A 2 -16.59 -11.64 17.29
C GLU A 2 -16.72 -10.30 18.04
N ALA A 3 -16.32 -10.27 19.31
CA ALA A 3 -16.31 -9.04 20.11
C ALA A 3 -15.35 -7.95 19.57
N PHE A 4 -14.30 -8.34 18.85
CA PHE A 4 -13.39 -7.40 18.19
C PHE A 4 -14.02 -6.87 16.91
N LEU A 5 -14.56 -7.74 16.07
CA LEU A 5 -15.25 -7.39 14.82
C LEU A 5 -16.49 -6.52 15.03
N SER A 6 -17.19 -6.64 16.16
CA SER A 6 -18.35 -5.80 16.47
C SER A 6 -17.99 -4.38 16.91
N ARG A 7 -16.74 -4.15 17.29
CA ARG A 7 -16.23 -2.85 17.79
C ARG A 7 -15.23 -2.20 16.85
N THR A 8 -14.70 -2.97 15.90
CA THR A 8 -13.62 -2.57 15.00
C THR A 8 -14.13 -2.58 13.58
N SER A 9 -13.79 -1.53 12.84
CA SER A 9 -14.27 -1.29 11.50
C SER A 9 -13.12 -1.21 10.52
N PHE A 10 -13.32 -1.77 9.33
CA PHE A 10 -12.29 -1.93 8.32
C PHE A 10 -12.66 -1.22 7.04
N GLY A 11 -11.67 -0.70 6.35
CA GLY A 11 -11.80 -0.13 5.03
C GLY A 11 -10.65 -0.55 4.14
N LEU A 12 -10.79 -0.24 2.86
CA LEU A 12 -9.78 -0.51 1.83
C LEU A 12 -9.49 0.76 1.05
N ILE A 13 -8.22 1.05 0.81
CA ILE A 13 -7.76 2.19 0.01
C ILE A 13 -7.10 1.63 -1.25
N LEU A 14 -7.57 2.12 -2.39
CA LEU A 14 -7.03 1.82 -3.71
C LEU A 14 -6.51 3.09 -4.36
N ARG A 15 -5.28 3.06 -4.85
CA ARG A 15 -4.71 4.14 -5.66
C ARG A 15 -4.82 3.76 -7.13
N VAL A 16 -5.31 4.65 -7.96
CA VAL A 16 -5.45 4.43 -9.40
C VAL A 16 -5.24 5.74 -10.17
N PHE A 17 -4.67 5.68 -11.36
CA PHE A 17 -4.63 6.80 -12.30
C PHE A 17 -4.30 6.28 -13.70
N ALA A 18 -4.62 7.09 -14.71
CA ALA A 18 -4.22 6.89 -16.09
C ALA A 18 -3.55 8.16 -16.59
N GLN A 19 -2.29 8.08 -17.03
CA GLN A 19 -1.58 9.22 -17.61
C GLN A 19 -2.08 9.54 -19.03
N LYS A 20 -2.73 8.57 -19.69
CA LYS A 20 -3.28 8.69 -21.04
C LYS A 20 -4.72 8.21 -21.06
N GLU A 21 -5.55 8.82 -21.90
CA GLU A 21 -6.96 8.44 -22.03
C GLU A 21 -7.16 7.01 -22.50
N ALA A 22 -6.24 6.51 -23.34
CA ALA A 22 -6.28 5.14 -23.85
C ALA A 22 -6.23 4.08 -22.73
N ASP A 23 -5.64 4.41 -21.57
CA ASP A 23 -5.51 3.47 -20.45
C ASP A 23 -6.73 3.46 -19.53
N ILE A 24 -7.69 4.37 -19.70
CA ILE A 24 -8.84 4.53 -18.78
C ILE A 24 -9.69 3.27 -18.74
N SER A 25 -9.96 2.62 -19.88
CA SER A 25 -10.77 1.40 -19.93
C SER A 25 -10.14 0.28 -19.09
N ASN A 26 -8.83 0.09 -19.21
CA ASN A 26 -8.08 -0.88 -18.43
C ASN A 26 -8.13 -0.57 -16.92
N ARG A 27 -8.11 0.72 -16.54
CA ARG A 27 -8.27 1.12 -15.13
C ARG A 27 -9.68 0.87 -14.59
N ILE A 28 -10.71 1.05 -15.41
CA ILE A 28 -12.09 0.75 -15.02
C ILE A 28 -12.25 -0.75 -14.74
N GLU A 29 -11.80 -1.61 -15.65
CA GLU A 29 -11.89 -3.07 -15.48
C GLU A 29 -11.16 -3.53 -14.22
N MET A 30 -9.90 -3.10 -14.06
CA MET A 30 -9.08 -3.39 -12.89
C MET A 30 -9.75 -2.97 -11.57
N VAL A 31 -10.31 -1.75 -11.50
CA VAL A 31 -11.00 -1.28 -10.29
C VAL A 31 -12.28 -2.07 -10.04
N ARG A 32 -13.06 -2.41 -11.07
CA ARG A 32 -14.28 -3.20 -10.92
C ARG A 32 -13.98 -4.59 -10.37
N GLU A 33 -13.03 -5.30 -10.95
CA GLU A 33 -12.62 -6.63 -10.48
C GLU A 33 -12.14 -6.61 -9.03
N LEU A 34 -11.31 -5.62 -8.69
CA LEU A 34 -10.79 -5.48 -7.33
C LEU A 34 -11.90 -5.16 -6.33
N VAL A 35 -12.78 -4.20 -6.65
CA VAL A 35 -13.91 -3.84 -5.79
C VAL A 35 -14.88 -5.01 -5.59
N GLU A 36 -15.22 -5.72 -6.66
CA GLU A 36 -16.10 -6.89 -6.60
C GLU A 36 -15.48 -8.00 -5.73
N ARG A 37 -14.18 -8.29 -5.90
CA ARG A 37 -13.46 -9.24 -5.06
C ARG A 37 -13.43 -8.78 -3.60
N ALA A 38 -12.97 -7.57 -3.34
CA ALA A 38 -12.84 -7.01 -1.99
C ALA A 38 -14.17 -7.01 -1.24
N ALA A 39 -15.25 -6.61 -1.91
CA ALA A 39 -16.59 -6.60 -1.33
C ALA A 39 -17.19 -8.01 -1.16
N GLY A 40 -16.63 -9.02 -1.84
CA GLY A 40 -16.97 -10.43 -1.67
C GLY A 40 -16.17 -11.14 -0.57
N VAL A 41 -15.04 -10.58 -0.12
CA VAL A 41 -14.26 -11.15 0.99
C VAL A 41 -15.05 -11.06 2.28
N SER A 42 -15.14 -12.21 2.96
CA SER A 42 -15.65 -12.30 4.33
C SER A 42 -14.49 -12.56 5.27
N VAL A 43 -14.67 -12.21 6.55
CA VAL A 43 -13.75 -12.54 7.62
C VAL A 43 -14.54 -13.32 8.66
N PHE A 44 -14.12 -14.56 8.92
CA PHE A 44 -14.85 -15.52 9.75
C PHE A 44 -16.36 -15.61 9.40
N GLY A 45 -16.70 -15.59 8.12
CA GLY A 45 -18.09 -15.66 7.63
C GLY A 45 -18.87 -14.34 7.67
N HIS A 46 -18.26 -13.24 8.13
CA HIS A 46 -18.90 -11.93 8.19
C HIS A 46 -18.33 -10.98 7.15
N ARG A 47 -19.18 -10.15 6.56
CA ARG A 47 -18.73 -8.99 5.79
C ARG A 47 -18.05 -8.01 6.73
N PHE A 48 -16.83 -7.59 6.41
CA PHE A 48 -16.02 -6.80 7.34
C PHE A 48 -15.67 -5.38 6.81
N LEU A 49 -15.65 -5.17 5.49
CA LEU A 49 -15.38 -3.85 4.91
C LEU A 49 -16.60 -2.94 4.99
N LYS A 50 -16.38 -1.73 5.52
CA LYS A 50 -17.36 -0.64 5.55
C LYS A 50 -17.29 0.21 4.28
N ALA A 51 -16.08 0.46 3.77
CA ALA A 51 -15.87 1.24 2.55
C ALA A 51 -14.60 0.82 1.79
N ILE A 52 -14.62 1.04 0.47
CA ILE A 52 -13.48 0.89 -0.44
C ILE A 52 -13.24 2.24 -1.12
N ASP A 53 -12.33 3.05 -0.59
CA ASP A 53 -11.96 4.35 -1.15
C ASP A 53 -11.06 4.17 -2.37
N VAL A 54 -11.59 4.53 -3.54
CA VAL A 54 -10.82 4.60 -4.79
C VAL A 54 -10.31 6.03 -4.97
N LEU A 55 -9.00 6.20 -4.85
CA LEU A 55 -8.33 7.50 -4.89
C LEU A 55 -7.61 7.67 -6.23
N VAL A 56 -8.01 8.69 -6.98
CA VAL A 56 -7.40 9.08 -8.24
C VAL A 56 -6.33 10.14 -8.00
N TRP A 57 -5.08 9.83 -8.32
CA TRP A 57 -3.97 10.77 -8.15
C TRP A 57 -3.92 11.79 -9.30
N ALA A 58 -4.31 13.03 -9.04
CA ALA A 58 -4.49 14.07 -10.06
C ALA A 58 -3.86 15.41 -9.65
N ASP A 59 -2.68 15.36 -9.03
CA ASP A 59 -1.91 16.54 -8.67
C ASP A 59 -1.08 17.02 -9.88
N ASN A 60 -1.44 18.18 -10.41
CA ASN A 60 -0.87 18.75 -11.63
C ASN A 60 0.59 19.22 -11.50
N ARG A 61 1.17 19.19 -10.30
CA ARG A 61 2.61 19.40 -10.10
C ARG A 61 3.44 18.21 -10.57
N TYR A 62 2.79 17.08 -10.83
CA TYR A 62 3.42 15.85 -11.28
C TYR A 62 2.82 15.42 -12.62
N GLU A 63 3.50 14.49 -13.30
CA GLU A 63 2.95 13.70 -14.40
C GLU A 63 1.92 12.68 -13.86
N SER A 64 0.77 13.21 -13.41
CA SER A 64 -0.30 12.48 -12.75
C SER A 64 -1.42 12.08 -13.74
N ASP A 65 -2.65 11.85 -13.25
CA ASP A 65 -3.80 11.49 -14.08
C ASP A 65 -4.06 12.48 -15.24
N CYS A 66 -4.57 11.96 -16.35
CA CYS A 66 -4.96 12.76 -17.52
C CYS A 66 -6.22 13.64 -17.30
N GLY A 67 -6.76 13.68 -16.08
CA GLY A 67 -7.90 14.50 -15.66
C GLY A 67 -9.28 13.92 -16.01
N LYS A 68 -9.33 12.71 -16.55
CA LYS A 68 -10.60 12.08 -16.99
C LYS A 68 -10.97 10.82 -16.19
N THR A 69 -10.00 10.20 -15.51
CA THR A 69 -10.18 8.89 -14.85
C THR A 69 -11.23 8.94 -13.74
N THR A 70 -11.22 9.98 -12.90
CA THR A 70 -12.21 10.15 -11.81
C THR A 70 -13.65 10.11 -12.34
N SER A 71 -13.91 10.88 -13.40
CA SER A 71 -15.24 10.97 -13.99
C SER A 71 -15.68 9.66 -14.64
N ALA A 72 -14.75 8.95 -15.28
CA ALA A 72 -14.99 7.69 -15.95
C ALA A 72 -15.30 6.58 -14.94
N LEU A 73 -14.49 6.48 -13.87
CA LEU A 73 -14.73 5.54 -12.77
C LEU A 73 -16.08 5.79 -12.09
N ARG A 74 -16.45 7.04 -11.82
CA ARG A 74 -17.74 7.37 -11.17
C ARG A 74 -18.95 6.96 -12.01
N LYS A 75 -18.82 6.93 -13.34
CA LYS A 75 -19.87 6.45 -14.24
C LYS A 75 -19.92 4.92 -14.30
N ALA A 76 -18.77 4.26 -14.26
CA ALA A 76 -18.66 2.83 -14.51
C ALA A 76 -18.73 1.95 -13.25
N VAL A 77 -18.29 2.46 -12.09
CA VAL A 77 -18.23 1.69 -10.83
C VAL A 77 -19.42 2.06 -9.94
N PRO A 78 -20.23 1.08 -9.50
CA PRO A 78 -21.36 1.34 -8.61
C PRO A 78 -20.91 1.99 -7.29
N LYS A 79 -21.71 2.94 -6.77
CA LYS A 79 -21.45 3.57 -5.45
C LYS A 79 -21.50 2.59 -4.28
N LYS A 80 -22.14 1.43 -4.47
CA LYS A 80 -22.16 0.33 -3.51
C LYS A 80 -22.03 -1.00 -4.25
N VAL A 81 -21.19 -1.90 -3.72
CA VAL A 81 -21.02 -3.28 -4.20
C VAL A 81 -21.13 -4.20 -2.99
N ASN A 82 -22.01 -5.21 -3.04
CA ASN A 82 -22.34 -6.08 -1.90
C ASN A 82 -22.62 -5.31 -0.59
N GLY A 83 -23.25 -4.14 -0.70
CA GLY A 83 -23.56 -3.23 0.41
C GLY A 83 -22.37 -2.45 0.99
N VAL A 84 -21.15 -2.66 0.50
CA VAL A 84 -19.95 -1.88 0.83
C VAL A 84 -19.96 -0.57 0.05
N LEU A 85 -19.67 0.56 0.69
CA LEU A 85 -19.59 1.87 0.04
C LEU A 85 -18.32 1.96 -0.81
N VAL A 86 -18.42 2.49 -2.05
CA VAL A 86 -17.28 2.65 -2.96
C VAL A 86 -17.18 4.11 -3.39
N PRO A 87 -16.66 5.00 -2.53
CA PRO A 87 -16.44 6.39 -2.91
C PRO A 87 -15.24 6.50 -3.85
N ILE A 88 -15.39 7.31 -4.91
CA ILE A 88 -14.32 7.62 -5.84
C ILE A 88 -13.97 9.10 -5.69
N SER A 89 -12.74 9.38 -5.28
CA SER A 89 -12.24 10.70 -4.95
C SER A 89 -11.02 11.05 -5.79
N GLU A 90 -10.93 12.31 -6.18
CA GLU A 90 -9.76 12.86 -6.86
C GLU A 90 -8.88 13.56 -5.83
N VAL A 91 -7.58 13.29 -5.86
CA VAL A 91 -6.58 13.86 -4.95
C VAL A 91 -5.66 14.77 -5.74
N ARG A 92 -5.89 16.09 -5.59
CA ARG A 92 -5.19 17.15 -6.34
C ARG A 92 -4.00 17.77 -5.62
N HIS A 93 -3.81 17.44 -4.33
CA HIS A 93 -2.80 18.05 -3.47
C HIS A 93 -2.12 16.96 -2.64
N GLY A 94 -1.18 16.26 -3.26
CA GLY A 94 -0.42 15.18 -2.64
C GLY A 94 0.37 14.38 -3.67
N ASP A 95 1.51 13.85 -3.24
CA ASP A 95 2.28 12.93 -4.06
C ASP A 95 1.61 11.53 -4.12
N LEU A 96 2.08 10.70 -5.05
CA LEU A 96 1.54 9.35 -5.30
C LEU A 96 1.79 8.37 -4.14
N PHE A 97 2.77 8.64 -3.29
CA PHE A 97 3.17 7.76 -2.20
C PHE A 97 2.54 8.20 -0.88
N CYS A 98 3.00 9.31 -0.32
CA CYS A 98 2.63 9.71 1.05
C CYS A 98 1.31 10.48 1.08
N GLY A 99 1.20 11.53 0.26
CA GLY A 99 0.08 12.47 0.28
C GLY A 99 -1.27 11.81 -0.01
N ILE A 100 -1.35 11.00 -1.07
CA ILE A 100 -2.59 10.29 -1.41
C ILE A 100 -3.00 9.26 -0.35
N LEU A 101 -2.03 8.57 0.27
CA LEU A 101 -2.33 7.59 1.32
C LEU A 101 -2.78 8.29 2.60
N ASN A 102 -2.10 9.36 3.02
CA ASN A 102 -2.54 10.18 4.15
C ASN A 102 -3.95 10.75 3.94
N HIS A 103 -4.26 11.20 2.72
CA HIS A 103 -5.61 11.63 2.37
C HIS A 103 -6.63 10.49 2.55
N GLY A 104 -6.31 9.29 2.07
CA GLY A 104 -7.14 8.09 2.24
C GLY A 104 -7.36 7.72 3.71
N ILE A 105 -6.29 7.65 4.51
CA ILE A 105 -6.36 7.37 5.95
C ILE A 105 -7.23 8.41 6.65
N GLY A 106 -7.10 9.69 6.30
CA GLY A 106 -7.94 10.76 6.85
C GLY A 106 -9.42 10.60 6.50
N LEU A 107 -9.74 10.23 5.26
CA LEU A 107 -11.11 9.93 4.84
C LEU A 107 -11.69 8.74 5.58
N GLN A 108 -10.93 7.65 5.73
CA GLN A 108 -11.37 6.45 6.43
C GLN A 108 -11.59 6.73 7.92
N SER A 109 -10.65 7.40 8.57
CA SER A 109 -10.76 7.82 9.97
C SER A 109 -12.02 8.65 10.23
N ARG A 110 -12.33 9.63 9.35
CA ARG A 110 -13.55 10.45 9.45
C ARG A 110 -14.84 9.64 9.34
N ARG A 111 -14.81 8.48 8.69
CA ARG A 111 -15.96 7.57 8.59
C ARG A 111 -16.04 6.59 9.76
N GLY A 112 -15.19 6.72 10.77
CA GLY A 112 -15.06 5.76 11.84
C GLY A 112 -14.70 4.40 11.27
N ILE A 113 -13.59 4.36 10.53
CA ILE A 113 -12.88 3.13 10.13
C ILE A 113 -11.60 3.10 10.97
N ASP A 114 -11.40 2.02 11.70
CA ASP A 114 -10.28 1.85 12.63
C ASP A 114 -9.03 1.32 11.92
N TYR A 115 -9.21 0.41 10.97
CA TYR A 115 -8.13 -0.17 10.16
C TYR A 115 -8.34 0.06 8.67
N SER A 116 -7.32 0.59 8.00
CA SER A 116 -7.31 0.71 6.53
C SER A 116 -6.38 -0.33 5.93
N MET A 117 -6.91 -1.17 5.07
CA MET A 117 -6.12 -1.97 4.14
C MET A 117 -5.69 -1.10 2.96
N ILE A 118 -4.47 -1.29 2.49
CA ILE A 118 -3.93 -0.68 1.28
C ILE A 118 -3.50 -1.82 0.37
N VAL A 119 -4.06 -1.87 -0.82
CA VAL A 119 -3.79 -2.92 -1.81
C VAL A 119 -3.45 -2.27 -3.14
N SER A 120 -2.31 -2.65 -3.72
CA SER A 120 -1.99 -2.29 -5.09
C SER A 120 -2.71 -3.25 -6.05
N PRO A 121 -3.06 -2.78 -7.27
CA PRO A 121 -3.72 -3.65 -8.23
C PRO A 121 -2.94 -4.92 -8.57
N GLU A 122 -1.60 -4.88 -8.50
CA GLU A 122 -0.74 -6.03 -8.76
C GLU A 122 -0.78 -7.09 -7.65
N ALA A 123 -1.27 -6.74 -6.46
CA ALA A 123 -1.38 -7.64 -5.32
C ALA A 123 -2.82 -8.11 -5.06
N PHE A 124 -3.77 -7.80 -5.93
CA PHE A 124 -5.18 -8.11 -5.70
C PHE A 124 -5.51 -9.62 -5.68
N SER A 125 -4.63 -10.48 -6.24
CA SER A 125 -4.76 -11.93 -6.15
C SER A 125 -4.62 -12.45 -4.72
N TYR A 126 -3.90 -11.72 -3.87
CA TYR A 126 -3.71 -12.05 -2.46
C TYR A 126 -4.90 -11.63 -1.58
N LEU A 127 -5.81 -10.78 -2.10
CA LEU A 127 -6.99 -10.33 -1.36
C LEU A 127 -8.07 -11.41 -1.40
N ASN A 128 -7.96 -12.37 -0.49
CA ASN A 128 -8.90 -13.46 -0.27
C ASN A 128 -9.27 -13.59 1.22
N THR A 129 -10.25 -14.45 1.52
CA THR A 129 -10.76 -14.70 2.88
C THR A 129 -9.63 -15.13 3.82
N GLU A 130 -8.82 -16.09 3.43
CA GLU A 130 -7.79 -16.70 4.28
C GLU A 130 -6.68 -15.72 4.66
N THR A 131 -6.18 -14.97 3.69
CA THR A 131 -5.18 -13.92 3.94
C THR A 131 -5.77 -12.82 4.81
N THR A 132 -7.02 -12.43 4.55
CA THR A 132 -7.68 -11.36 5.32
C THR A 132 -7.99 -11.80 6.75
N ASP A 133 -8.38 -13.06 6.97
CA ASP A 133 -8.56 -13.65 8.30
C ASP A 133 -7.26 -13.57 9.13
N GLN A 134 -6.11 -13.87 8.52
CA GLN A 134 -4.81 -13.73 9.18
C GLN A 134 -4.49 -12.27 9.53
N MET A 135 -4.83 -11.33 8.63
CA MET A 135 -4.61 -9.90 8.90
C MET A 135 -5.45 -9.43 10.09
N VAL A 136 -6.73 -9.78 10.11
CA VAL A 136 -7.64 -9.43 11.21
C VAL A 136 -7.24 -10.15 12.49
N PHE A 137 -6.81 -11.41 12.41
CA PHE A 137 -6.30 -12.13 13.56
C PHE A 137 -5.09 -11.43 14.18
N ALA A 138 -4.12 -10.98 13.38
CA ALA A 138 -3.00 -10.19 13.87
C ALA A 138 -3.46 -8.89 14.56
N ALA A 139 -4.43 -8.18 14.00
CA ALA A 139 -5.00 -7.00 14.64
C ALA A 139 -5.66 -7.34 15.99
N THR A 140 -6.31 -8.50 16.13
CA THR A 140 -6.89 -8.94 17.41
C THR A 140 -5.84 -9.24 18.48
N LYS A 141 -4.60 -9.52 18.05
CA LYS A 141 -3.43 -9.71 18.91
C LYS A 141 -2.71 -8.40 19.26
N GLY A 142 -3.20 -7.26 18.74
CA GLY A 142 -2.63 -5.93 18.99
C GLY A 142 -1.74 -5.40 17.88
N ALA A 143 -1.71 -6.04 16.70
CA ALA A 143 -0.95 -5.51 15.58
C ALA A 143 -1.53 -4.17 15.09
N LEU A 144 -0.69 -3.14 15.05
CA LEU A 144 -1.04 -1.81 14.54
C LEU A 144 -0.66 -1.65 13.07
N ALA A 145 0.26 -2.46 12.57
CA ALA A 145 0.60 -2.57 11.17
C ALA A 145 0.76 -4.04 10.80
N VAL A 146 0.07 -4.48 9.74
CA VAL A 146 0.12 -5.84 9.23
C VAL A 146 0.58 -5.81 7.78
N GLY A 147 1.62 -6.57 7.45
CA GLY A 147 2.16 -6.64 6.09
C GLY A 147 2.00 -8.02 5.51
N VAL A 148 1.46 -8.13 4.30
CA VAL A 148 1.38 -9.41 3.60
C VAL A 148 2.68 -9.62 2.83
N ALA A 149 3.43 -10.64 3.22
CA ALA A 149 4.72 -11.02 2.64
C ALA A 149 4.52 -11.64 1.24
N ILE A 150 4.32 -10.77 0.26
CA ILE A 150 4.14 -11.14 -1.13
C ILE A 150 5.49 -11.13 -1.88
N ASN A 151 5.78 -12.20 -2.62
CA ASN A 151 6.83 -12.25 -3.67
C ASN A 151 8.26 -12.07 -3.17
N GLU A 152 9.12 -11.50 -4.01
CA GLU A 152 10.51 -11.10 -3.73
C GLU A 152 10.66 -10.01 -2.65
N LEU A 153 9.55 -9.46 -2.11
CA LEU A 153 9.57 -8.65 -0.89
C LEU A 153 9.38 -9.50 0.38
N THR A 154 9.14 -10.82 0.27
CA THR A 154 8.83 -11.70 1.40
C THR A 154 9.84 -11.54 2.52
N GLN A 155 11.14 -11.70 2.24
CA GLN A 155 12.17 -11.59 3.28
C GLN A 155 12.18 -10.20 3.92
N SER A 156 12.06 -9.14 3.12
CA SER A 156 11.98 -7.77 3.65
C SER A 156 10.79 -7.57 4.59
N ILE A 157 9.62 -8.06 4.20
CA ILE A 157 8.38 -7.91 4.97
C ILE A 157 8.46 -8.73 6.26
N LEU A 158 8.93 -9.98 6.18
CA LEU A 158 9.14 -10.85 7.35
C LEU A 158 10.11 -10.26 8.37
N GLU A 159 11.05 -9.41 7.93
CA GLU A 159 11.94 -8.64 8.80
C GLU A 159 11.29 -7.35 9.38
N GLY A 160 9.98 -7.17 9.24
CA GLY A 160 9.24 -6.01 9.74
C GLY A 160 9.18 -4.83 8.78
N ARG A 161 9.83 -4.91 7.61
CA ARG A 161 9.81 -3.86 6.58
C ARG A 161 8.60 -4.07 5.68
N ILE A 162 7.41 -3.87 6.26
CA ILE A 162 6.10 -3.95 5.57
C ILE A 162 6.16 -3.12 4.28
N ALA A 163 5.30 -3.45 3.30
CA ALA A 163 5.15 -2.66 2.08
C ALA A 163 3.66 -2.38 1.81
N ASN A 164 3.31 -1.13 1.49
CA ASN A 164 1.95 -0.71 1.10
C ASN A 164 1.47 -1.29 -0.25
N THR A 165 2.20 -2.26 -0.81
CA THR A 165 1.71 -3.07 -1.92
C THR A 165 0.56 -3.97 -1.43
N PHE A 166 0.68 -4.51 -0.21
CA PHE A 166 -0.45 -5.11 0.51
C PHE A 166 -0.19 -5.04 2.03
N ALA A 167 -0.84 -4.08 2.69
CA ALA A 167 -0.71 -3.85 4.12
C ALA A 167 -2.04 -3.43 4.75
N MET A 168 -2.13 -3.52 6.08
CA MET A 168 -3.23 -2.97 6.87
C MET A 168 -2.65 -2.15 8.02
N TRP A 169 -3.27 -1.01 8.30
CA TRP A 169 -2.80 -0.04 9.28
C TRP A 169 -3.91 0.34 10.23
N HIS A 170 -3.62 0.41 11.53
CA HIS A 170 -4.48 1.05 12.51
C HIS A 170 -4.40 2.56 12.33
N ASN A 171 -5.52 3.16 11.92
CA ASN A 171 -5.58 4.54 11.46
C ASN A 171 -5.19 5.54 12.53
N LEU A 172 -5.73 5.40 13.75
CA LEU A 172 -5.46 6.35 14.83
C LEU A 172 -3.99 6.30 15.26
N SER A 173 -3.40 5.09 15.35
CA SER A 173 -1.98 4.95 15.71
C SER A 173 -1.07 5.50 14.62
N LEU A 174 -1.37 5.22 13.35
CA LEU A 174 -0.63 5.78 12.22
C LEU A 174 -0.68 7.32 12.22
N LEU A 175 -1.86 7.92 12.45
CA LEU A 175 -2.00 9.37 12.56
C LEU A 175 -1.26 9.95 13.78
N THR A 176 -1.25 9.22 14.91
CA THR A 176 -0.55 9.64 16.13
C THR A 176 0.96 9.78 15.90
N VAL A 177 1.55 8.94 15.06
CA VAL A 177 2.98 9.00 14.71
C VAL A 177 3.30 9.88 13.48
N GLY A 178 2.32 10.68 13.03
CA GLY A 178 2.50 11.65 11.94
C GLY A 178 2.15 11.14 10.54
N GLY A 179 1.53 9.96 10.41
CA GLY A 179 1.14 9.38 9.13
C GLY A 179 2.31 8.91 8.27
N PHE A 180 2.05 8.74 6.97
CA PHE A 180 3.11 8.50 5.99
C PHE A 180 3.94 9.77 5.81
N ASP A 181 5.22 9.70 6.15
CA ASP A 181 6.07 10.88 6.27
C ASP A 181 6.46 11.44 4.90
N LEU A 182 6.20 12.73 4.68
CA LEU A 182 6.43 13.40 3.40
C LEU A 182 7.91 13.47 2.98
N ARG A 183 8.86 13.12 3.85
CA ARG A 183 10.26 12.93 3.44
C ARG A 183 10.42 11.83 2.40
N ALA A 184 9.53 10.83 2.39
CA ALA A 184 9.52 9.75 1.40
C ALA A 184 8.58 10.03 0.21
N ALA A 185 8.06 11.27 0.10
CA ALA A 185 7.16 11.67 -0.96
C ALA A 185 7.85 11.62 -2.33
N LYS A 186 7.06 11.42 -3.38
CA LYS A 186 7.56 11.61 -4.75
C LYS A 186 8.00 13.08 -4.90
N PRO A 187 9.22 13.36 -5.38
CA PRO A 187 9.62 14.72 -5.70
C PRO A 187 8.88 15.24 -6.94
N ILE A 188 8.69 16.55 -6.99
CA ILE A 188 8.02 17.25 -8.10
C ILE A 188 8.87 17.11 -9.38
N ALA A 189 8.24 17.16 -10.56
CA ALA A 189 8.91 16.82 -11.84
C ALA A 189 10.15 17.68 -12.18
N ASP A 190 10.25 18.91 -11.66
CA ASP A 190 11.40 19.82 -11.83
C ASP A 190 12.12 20.10 -10.49
N ASP A 191 12.12 19.12 -9.59
CA ASP A 191 12.78 19.26 -8.30
C ASP A 191 14.31 19.08 -8.44
N ARG A 192 15.02 20.20 -8.61
CA ARG A 192 16.48 20.24 -8.78
C ARG A 192 17.27 19.85 -7.53
N ILE A 193 16.60 19.70 -6.39
CA ILE A 193 17.23 19.27 -5.13
C ILE A 193 16.80 17.86 -4.74
N ALA A 194 16.06 17.14 -5.60
CA ALA A 194 15.70 15.76 -5.35
C ALA A 194 16.96 14.90 -5.17
N GLU A 195 16.92 14.03 -4.16
CA GLU A 195 17.98 13.07 -3.91
C GLU A 195 17.78 11.83 -4.77
N TYR A 196 18.89 11.25 -5.23
CA TYR A 196 18.89 10.08 -6.10
C TYR A 196 19.86 9.01 -5.60
N VAL A 197 19.45 7.75 -5.71
CA VAL A 197 20.33 6.57 -5.65
C VAL A 197 20.88 6.30 -7.04
N ARG A 198 22.20 6.16 -7.15
CA ARG A 198 22.86 5.72 -8.37
C ARG A 198 22.76 4.19 -8.48
N GLY A 199 22.26 3.71 -9.61
CA GLY A 199 22.16 2.28 -9.93
C GLY A 199 22.72 1.96 -11.31
N TRP A 200 22.72 0.66 -11.64
CA TRP A 200 23.16 0.15 -12.93
C TRP A 200 22.05 -0.64 -13.61
N HIS A 201 21.79 -0.30 -14.87
CA HIS A 201 20.80 -0.92 -15.74
C HIS A 201 21.52 -1.66 -16.88
N PRO A 202 21.17 -2.95 -17.15
CA PRO A 202 21.82 -3.73 -18.20
C PRO A 202 21.87 -3.02 -19.57
N ASP A 203 20.79 -2.35 -19.96
CA ASP A 203 20.67 -1.71 -21.28
C ASP A 203 20.94 -0.20 -21.28
N LYS A 204 20.86 0.46 -20.12
CA LYS A 204 20.95 1.94 -20.02
C LYS A 204 22.24 2.38 -19.35
N GLY A 205 23.03 1.44 -18.84
CA GLY A 205 24.21 1.72 -18.04
C GLY A 205 23.81 2.38 -16.73
N GLU A 206 24.42 3.51 -16.43
CA GLU A 206 24.13 4.26 -15.20
C GLU A 206 22.72 4.86 -15.21
N VAL A 207 22.00 4.68 -14.10
CA VAL A 207 20.64 5.19 -13.89
C VAL A 207 20.52 5.81 -12.50
N PHE A 208 19.67 6.84 -12.37
CA PHE A 208 19.44 7.55 -11.11
C PHE A 208 17.98 7.37 -10.67
N TYR A 209 17.79 6.82 -9.49
CA TYR A 209 16.48 6.52 -8.92
C TYR A 209 16.16 7.50 -7.81
N GLN A 210 15.01 8.18 -7.89
CA GLN A 210 14.55 9.10 -6.85
C GLN A 210 14.45 8.37 -5.49
N ILE A 211 14.94 9.01 -4.43
CA ILE A 211 14.76 8.52 -3.04
C ILE A 211 13.32 8.78 -2.60
N ALA A 212 12.38 7.96 -3.07
CA ALA A 212 10.95 8.03 -2.76
C ALA A 212 10.30 6.63 -2.87
N GLY A 213 9.02 6.51 -2.46
CA GLY A 213 8.23 5.29 -2.68
C GLY A 213 8.58 4.12 -1.76
N VAL A 214 8.96 4.48 -0.53
CA VAL A 214 9.11 3.60 0.64
C VAL A 214 8.44 4.26 1.84
N GLU A 215 7.30 4.91 1.58
CA GLU A 215 6.54 5.74 2.51
C GLU A 215 6.22 5.08 3.87
N GLU A 216 6.29 3.75 3.90
CA GLU A 216 5.95 2.93 5.04
C GLU A 216 7.04 2.81 6.12
N VAL A 217 8.33 3.01 5.81
CA VAL A 217 9.39 2.66 6.78
C VAL A 217 9.49 3.63 7.97
N ILE A 218 9.34 4.93 7.73
CA ILE A 218 9.35 5.95 8.79
C ILE A 218 8.20 5.73 9.79
N PRO A 219 6.93 5.59 9.35
CA PRO A 219 5.85 5.34 10.31
C PRO A 219 5.99 4.01 11.05
N LEU A 220 6.53 2.95 10.43
CA LEU A 220 6.79 1.69 11.15
C LEU A 220 7.76 1.88 12.31
N ALA A 221 8.86 2.61 12.09
CA ALA A 221 9.84 2.87 13.13
C ALA A 221 9.23 3.68 14.28
N ARG A 222 8.46 4.73 13.96
CA ARG A 222 7.78 5.55 14.98
C ARG A 222 6.68 4.79 15.72
N LEU A 223 5.95 3.89 15.05
CA LEU A 223 5.00 3.01 15.71
C LEU A 223 5.72 2.09 16.70
N ALA A 224 6.81 1.47 16.29
CA ALA A 224 7.61 0.60 17.14
C ALA A 224 8.21 1.36 18.35
N GLU A 225 8.67 2.59 18.14
CA GLU A 225 9.14 3.48 19.20
C GLU A 225 8.02 3.85 20.19
N THR A 226 6.83 4.18 19.68
CA THR A 226 5.71 4.70 20.50
C THR A 226 4.96 3.59 21.24
N TYR A 227 4.74 2.45 20.58
CA TYR A 227 3.85 1.39 21.05
C TYR A 227 4.57 0.07 21.37
N GLY A 228 5.89 0.00 21.14
CA GLY A 228 6.64 -1.25 21.24
C GLY A 228 6.35 -2.21 20.07
N PRO A 229 6.60 -3.52 20.24
CA PRO A 229 6.42 -4.50 19.18
C PRO A 229 4.95 -4.64 18.74
N CYS A 230 4.59 -4.00 17.63
CA CYS A 230 3.22 -3.91 17.11
C CYS A 230 3.09 -4.19 15.61
N ILE A 231 4.17 -4.67 14.98
CA ILE A 231 4.23 -4.99 13.56
C ILE A 231 4.01 -6.50 13.38
N ALA A 232 3.08 -6.90 12.51
CA ALA A 232 2.81 -8.30 12.20
C ALA A 232 2.98 -8.59 10.70
N PRO A 233 4.14 -9.11 10.27
CA PRO A 233 4.27 -9.67 8.94
C PRO A 233 3.57 -11.03 8.87
N ILE A 234 2.78 -11.25 7.83
CA ILE A 234 2.07 -12.51 7.60
C ILE A 234 2.39 -13.07 6.22
N MET A 235 2.32 -14.39 6.07
CA MET A 235 2.35 -15.02 4.75
C MET A 235 0.94 -15.05 4.16
N PRO A 236 0.76 -14.83 2.84
CA PRO A 236 -0.53 -15.01 2.19
C PRO A 236 -0.98 -16.48 2.27
N GLN A 237 -2.29 -16.70 2.37
CA GLN A 237 -2.93 -18.02 2.45
C GLN A 237 -4.08 -18.14 1.43
N GLY A 238 -4.57 -19.36 1.20
CA GLY A 238 -5.72 -19.66 0.32
C GLY A 238 -5.35 -20.37 -0.98
N GLU A 239 -6.33 -21.05 -1.59
CA GLU A 239 -6.17 -21.65 -2.92
C GLU A 239 -6.01 -20.57 -3.99
N GLY A 240 -5.16 -20.84 -5.00
CA GLY A 240 -4.99 -19.91 -6.12
C GLY A 240 -4.23 -18.62 -5.79
N VAL A 241 -3.52 -18.55 -4.65
CA VAL A 241 -2.52 -17.51 -4.40
C VAL A 241 -1.46 -17.58 -5.50
N GLN A 242 -1.69 -16.80 -6.56
CA GLN A 242 -0.74 -16.65 -7.64
C GLN A 242 0.46 -15.90 -7.08
N ARG A 243 1.60 -16.60 -6.99
CA ARG A 243 2.90 -15.95 -6.85
C ARG A 243 3.00 -14.91 -7.97
N TYR A 244 3.36 -13.68 -7.63
CA TYR A 244 3.52 -12.63 -8.63
C TYR A 244 4.49 -13.12 -9.71
N VAL A 245 4.04 -13.00 -10.95
CA VAL A 245 4.86 -13.29 -12.10
C VAL A 245 5.63 -12.03 -12.41
N VAL A 246 6.96 -12.08 -12.26
CA VAL A 246 7.85 -11.03 -12.74
C VAL A 246 7.45 -10.69 -14.18
N PRO A 247 7.19 -9.41 -14.53
CA PRO A 247 6.74 -9.06 -15.86
C PRO A 247 7.70 -9.62 -16.92
N ASP A 248 7.16 -10.18 -18.00
CA ASP A 248 7.98 -10.76 -19.06
C ASP A 248 8.79 -9.64 -19.75
N PRO A 249 10.13 -9.73 -19.82
CA PRO A 249 10.97 -8.68 -20.38
C PRO A 249 10.73 -8.45 -21.88
N ILE A 250 10.16 -9.42 -22.59
CA ILE A 250 9.84 -9.35 -24.02
C ILE A 250 8.41 -8.82 -24.23
N LYS A 251 7.44 -9.31 -23.45
CA LYS A 251 6.02 -8.91 -23.62
C LYS A 251 5.67 -7.60 -22.92
N SER A 252 6.40 -7.23 -21.88
CA SER A 252 6.13 -6.04 -21.07
C SER A 252 7.43 -5.41 -20.55
N PRO A 253 8.33 -4.98 -21.45
CA PRO A 253 9.65 -4.47 -21.09
C PRO A 253 9.57 -3.33 -20.08
N GLU A 254 8.65 -2.37 -20.25
CA GLU A 254 8.51 -1.24 -19.32
C GLU A 254 8.15 -1.66 -17.89
N LEU A 255 7.26 -2.64 -17.72
CA LEU A 255 6.88 -3.18 -16.41
C LEU A 255 8.03 -3.97 -15.78
N TYR A 256 8.77 -4.74 -16.58
CA TYR A 256 9.95 -5.48 -16.13
C TYR A 256 11.05 -4.53 -15.65
N LEU A 257 11.34 -3.48 -16.43
CA LEU A 257 12.31 -2.44 -16.08
C LEU A 257 11.95 -1.74 -14.77
N ARG A 258 10.66 -1.42 -14.58
CA ARG A 258 10.15 -0.84 -13.34
C ARG A 258 10.30 -1.79 -12.16
N HIS A 259 10.08 -3.09 -12.38
CA HIS A 259 10.27 -4.13 -11.37
C HIS A 259 11.72 -4.22 -10.91
N VAL A 260 12.66 -4.39 -11.84
CA VAL A 260 14.11 -4.48 -11.56
C VAL A 260 14.59 -3.21 -10.83
N SER A 261 14.20 -2.04 -11.32
CA SER A 261 14.52 -0.74 -10.73
C SER A 261 13.99 -0.61 -9.29
N LYS A 262 12.74 -1.03 -9.07
CA LYS A 262 12.10 -1.00 -7.76
C LYS A 262 12.85 -1.90 -6.80
N MET A 263 13.17 -3.13 -7.20
CA MET A 263 13.83 -4.12 -6.35
C MET A 263 15.29 -3.75 -6.06
N GLY A 264 16.04 -3.32 -7.07
CA GLY A 264 17.47 -3.01 -6.96
C GLY A 264 17.80 -1.86 -6.01
N THR A 265 16.85 -0.95 -5.76
CA THR A 265 17.08 0.24 -4.91
C THR A 265 16.21 0.32 -3.67
N LYS A 266 15.29 -0.64 -3.45
CA LYS A 266 14.34 -0.53 -2.32
C LYS A 266 15.07 -0.53 -0.98
N LEU A 267 16.02 -1.44 -0.78
CA LEU A 267 16.78 -1.56 0.46
C LEU A 267 17.51 -0.26 0.82
N GLU A 268 18.15 0.36 -0.16
CA GLU A 268 18.91 1.59 0.03
C GLU A 268 17.99 2.77 0.37
N ARG A 269 16.87 2.92 -0.37
CA ARG A 269 15.86 3.94 -0.08
C ARG A 269 15.27 3.78 1.33
N GLN A 270 14.97 2.54 1.73
CA GLN A 270 14.48 2.24 3.09
C GLN A 270 15.51 2.61 4.16
N SER A 271 16.78 2.22 3.95
CA SER A 271 17.88 2.52 4.89
C SER A 271 18.11 4.01 5.02
N HIS A 272 18.10 4.73 3.89
CA HIS A 272 18.28 6.17 3.83
C HIS A 272 17.20 6.90 4.66
N HIS A 273 15.92 6.61 4.45
CA HIS A 273 14.85 7.31 5.19
C HIS A 273 14.79 6.95 6.68
N LEU A 274 15.17 5.73 7.06
CA LEU A 274 15.31 5.38 8.47
C LEU A 274 16.48 6.13 9.12
N ALA A 275 17.61 6.26 8.42
CA ALA A 275 18.76 7.01 8.93
C ALA A 275 18.41 8.49 9.19
N GLN A 276 17.55 9.09 8.35
CA GLN A 276 17.05 10.47 8.55
C GLN A 276 16.22 10.66 9.84
N ILE A 277 15.77 9.59 10.49
CA ILE A 277 15.10 9.63 11.80
C ILE A 277 15.92 8.97 12.91
N GLY A 278 17.18 8.62 12.66
CA GLY A 278 18.06 8.04 13.66
C GLY A 278 17.86 6.53 13.90
N PHE A 279 17.25 5.82 12.95
CA PHE A 279 17.07 4.36 13.03
C PHE A 279 17.76 3.64 11.87
N ASP A 280 17.94 2.33 12.02
CA ASP A 280 18.36 1.42 10.97
C ASP A 280 17.30 0.34 10.71
N LEU A 281 17.56 -0.55 9.74
CA LEU A 281 16.64 -1.63 9.40
C LEU A 281 16.48 -2.67 10.51
N THR A 282 17.46 -2.84 11.39
CA THR A 282 17.40 -3.80 12.50
C THR A 282 16.42 -3.34 13.57
N TYR A 283 16.26 -2.03 13.72
CA TYR A 283 15.25 -1.45 14.61
C TYR A 283 13.83 -1.95 14.27
N LEU A 284 13.49 -2.03 12.97
CA LEU A 284 12.20 -2.54 12.52
C LEU A 284 11.99 -4.02 12.88
N LYS A 285 13.05 -4.84 12.91
CA LYS A 285 12.95 -6.23 13.40
C LYS A 285 12.54 -6.28 14.88
N GLY A 286 13.04 -5.34 15.69
CA GLY A 286 12.63 -5.19 17.09
C GLY A 286 11.14 -4.83 17.25
N GLY A 287 10.60 -4.06 16.30
CA GLY A 287 9.18 -3.69 16.22
C GLY A 287 8.23 -4.82 15.82
N VAL A 288 8.74 -5.96 15.34
CA VAL A 288 7.92 -7.14 15.02
C VAL A 288 7.43 -7.79 16.32
N MET A 289 6.12 -8.03 16.39
CA MET A 289 5.46 -8.74 17.49
C MET A 289 6.10 -10.12 17.71
N PRO A 290 6.30 -10.57 18.96
CA PRO A 290 7.00 -11.83 19.26
C PRO A 290 6.48 -13.04 18.47
N ASP A 291 5.16 -13.21 18.39
CA ASP A 291 4.50 -14.34 17.69
C ASP A 291 4.71 -14.33 16.16
N TYR A 292 5.18 -13.21 15.61
CA TYR A 292 5.40 -12.99 14.17
C TYR A 292 6.88 -12.84 13.81
N ARG A 293 7.80 -13.01 14.78
CA ARG A 293 9.22 -13.05 14.50
C ARG A 293 9.55 -14.39 13.84
N THR A 294 9.88 -14.34 12.56
CA THR A 294 10.44 -15.52 11.87
C THR A 294 11.88 -15.70 12.33
N VAL A 295 12.24 -16.94 12.70
CA VAL A 295 13.61 -17.36 13.00
C VAL A 295 14.34 -17.67 11.70
#